data_AF-A0A8J7YKF5-F1
#
_entry.id   AF-A0A8J7YKF5-F1
#
_cell.length_a   1.000
_cell.length_b   1.000
_cell.length_c   1.000
_cell.angle_alpha   90.00
_cell.angle_beta   90.00
_cell.angle_gamma   90.00
#
_symmetry.space_group_name_H-M   'P 1'
#
loop_
_entity.id
_entity.type
_entity.pdbx_description
1 polymer ?
#
loop_
_entity_poly.entity_id
_entity_poly.type
_entity_poly.pdbx_seq_one_letter_code
_entity_poly.pdbx_strand_id
1 'polypeptide(L)'
;MSWARGVDDTTICLYAVQEGRLIVTSDDDFVQMPVDSHNGVFYVPDQSLPPHELYHIIQRVLEAFPDREAMETVTYITTDWL
;
A
#
# COMPACT_ATOMS: atom_id res chain seq x y z
N MET A 1 -9.01 0.66 -25.43
CA MET A 1 -9.12 2.11 -25.16
C MET A 1 -8.19 2.41 -24.00
N SER A 2 -7.12 3.18 -24.21
CA SER A 2 -6.08 3.41 -23.20
C SER A 2 -6.39 4.67 -22.39
N TRP A 3 -6.79 4.49 -21.14
CA TRP A 3 -6.87 5.56 -20.15
C TRP A 3 -5.53 5.71 -19.43
N ALA A 4 -4.48 6.21 -20.09
CA ALA A 4 -3.20 6.41 -19.41
C ALA A 4 -2.45 7.63 -19.94
N ARG A 5 -2.60 8.75 -19.24
CA ARG A 5 -1.63 9.86 -19.21
C ARG A 5 -1.00 10.00 -17.81
N GLY A 6 -1.03 8.91 -17.04
CA GLY A 6 -0.37 8.80 -15.74
C GLY A 6 1.01 8.16 -15.86
N VAL A 7 1.75 8.19 -14.76
CA VAL A 7 2.93 7.35 -14.56
C VAL A 7 2.45 5.90 -14.42
N ASP A 8 3.15 4.95 -15.06
CA ASP A 8 2.82 3.54 -14.94
C ASP A 8 3.22 2.96 -13.58
N ASP A 9 2.57 1.86 -13.20
CA ASP A 9 2.74 1.25 -11.87
C ASP A 9 4.16 0.75 -11.62
N THR A 10 4.86 0.30 -12.68
CA THR A 10 6.26 -0.14 -12.56
C THR A 10 7.16 1.04 -12.19
N THR A 11 6.93 2.21 -12.78
CA THR A 11 7.66 3.44 -12.42
C THR A 11 7.37 3.87 -10.97
N ILE A 12 6.13 3.72 -10.48
CA ILE A 12 5.77 3.99 -9.08
C ILE A 12 6.51 3.02 -8.14
N CYS A 13 6.50 1.72 -8.45
CA CYS A 13 7.22 0.70 -7.69
C CYS A 13 8.72 0.98 -7.62
N LEU A 14 9.35 1.31 -8.75
CA LEU A 14 10.78 1.66 -8.80
C LEU A 14 11.10 2.85 -7.91
N TYR A 15 10.29 3.92 -7.95
CA TYR A 15 10.46 5.07 -7.07
C TYR A 15 10.33 4.68 -5.59
N ALA A 16 9.31 3.88 -5.25
CA ALA A 16 9.10 3.42 -3.88
C ALA A 16 10.28 2.58 -3.36
N VAL A 17 10.84 1.71 -4.21
CA VAL A 17 12.04 0.92 -3.88
C VAL A 17 13.24 1.83 -3.62
N GLN A 18 13.54 2.75 -4.56
CA GLN A 18 14.68 3.66 -4.48
C GLN A 18 14.66 4.55 -3.25
N GLU A 19 13.47 4.96 -2.82
CA GLU A 19 13.28 5.89 -1.71
C GLU A 19 12.97 5.21 -0.38
N GLY A 20 12.90 3.88 -0.32
CA GLY A 20 12.56 3.16 0.92
C GLY A 20 11.12 3.39 1.38
N ARG A 21 10.16 3.57 0.46
CA ARG A 21 8.77 3.95 0.77
C ARG A 21 7.80 2.77 0.61
N LEU A 22 6.75 2.79 1.44
CA LEU A 22 5.54 1.99 1.23
C LEU A 22 4.59 2.70 0.24
N ILE A 23 3.85 1.91 -0.52
CA ILE A 23 2.77 2.39 -1.38
C ILE A 23 1.46 2.24 -0.63
N VAL A 24 0.65 3.29 -0.55
CA VAL A 24 -0.73 3.22 -0.04
C VAL A 24 -1.66 3.45 -1.22
N THR A 25 -2.50 2.47 -1.56
CA THR A 25 -3.32 2.54 -2.77
C THR A 25 -4.59 1.70 -2.66
N SER A 26 -5.60 2.04 -3.47
CA SER A 26 -6.79 1.21 -3.70
C SER A 26 -6.77 0.49 -5.05
N ASP A 27 -5.68 0.64 -5.80
CA ASP A 27 -5.44 -0.03 -7.07
C ASP A 27 -4.93 -1.46 -6.82
N ASP A 28 -5.71 -2.46 -7.26
CA ASP A 28 -5.44 -3.87 -7.02
C ASP A 28 -4.35 -4.45 -7.93
N ASP A 29 -3.95 -3.73 -8.99
CA ASP A 29 -2.83 -4.16 -9.84
C ASP A 29 -1.53 -4.29 -9.02
N PHE A 30 -1.32 -3.44 -8.01
CA PHE A 30 -0.19 -3.51 -7.08
C PHE A 30 -0.22 -4.74 -6.16
N VAL A 31 -1.40 -5.31 -5.90
CA VAL A 31 -1.53 -6.54 -5.09
C VAL A 31 -1.07 -7.77 -5.88
N GLN A 32 -1.24 -7.75 -7.21
CA GLN A 32 -0.88 -8.84 -8.10
C GLN A 32 0.58 -8.80 -8.56
N MET A 33 1.30 -7.71 -8.26
CA MET A 33 2.71 -7.59 -8.61
C MET A 33 3.59 -8.56 -7.82
N PRO A 34 4.74 -8.99 -8.38
CA PRO A 34 5.72 -9.77 -7.63
C PRO A 34 6.11 -9.06 -6.33
N VAL A 35 6.18 -9.80 -5.22
CA VAL A 35 6.43 -9.24 -3.88
C VAL A 35 7.78 -8.52 -3.75
N ASP A 36 8.73 -8.80 -4.64
CA ASP A 36 10.05 -8.17 -4.71
C ASP A 36 10.08 -6.92 -5.61
N SER A 37 8.96 -6.56 -6.25
CA SER A 37 8.87 -5.37 -7.10
C SER A 37 8.74 -4.05 -6.34
N HIS A 38 8.34 -4.11 -5.05
CA HIS A 38 8.13 -2.95 -4.19
C HIS A 38 8.47 -3.24 -2.73
N ASN A 39 8.78 -2.19 -1.96
CA ASN A 39 9.07 -2.31 -0.52
C ASN A 39 7.83 -2.59 0.34
N GLY A 40 6.64 -2.62 -0.26
CA GLY A 40 5.38 -3.01 0.38
C GLY A 40 4.20 -2.15 -0.04
N VAL A 41 3.01 -2.74 0.08
CA VAL A 41 1.73 -2.13 -0.30
C VAL A 41 0.77 -2.20 0.87
N PHE A 42 0.22 -1.05 1.23
CA PHE A 42 -0.96 -0.90 2.06
C PHE A 42 -2.16 -0.74 1.13
N TYR A 43 -2.85 -1.86 0.91
CA TYR A 43 -3.97 -1.91 0.01
C TYR A 43 -5.25 -1.53 0.75
N VAL A 44 -5.95 -0.49 0.26
CA VAL A 44 -7.17 0.06 0.85
C VAL A 44 -8.37 -0.39 0.01
N PRO A 45 -9.03 -1.50 0.34
CA PRO A 45 -10.15 -2.03 -0.46
C PRO A 45 -11.40 -1.14 -0.40
N ASP A 46 -11.61 -0.41 0.70
CA ASP A 46 -12.75 0.49 0.86
C ASP A 46 -12.37 1.94 0.53
N GLN A 47 -12.66 2.35 -0.71
CA GLN A 47 -12.41 3.72 -1.19
C GLN A 47 -13.33 4.77 -0.56
N SER A 48 -14.36 4.36 0.20
CA SER A 48 -15.23 5.29 0.92
C SER A 48 -14.69 5.70 2.28
N LEU A 49 -13.60 5.08 2.75
CA LEU A 49 -12.99 5.38 4.04
C LEU A 49 -12.56 6.84 4.13
N PRO A 50 -12.98 7.56 5.20
CA PRO A 50 -12.47 8.89 5.47
C PRO A 50 -10.94 8.87 5.66
N PRO A 51 -10.19 9.86 5.13
CA PRO A 51 -8.73 9.89 5.26
C PRO A 51 -8.21 9.85 6.70
N HIS A 52 -8.97 10.35 7.67
CA HIS A 52 -8.59 10.30 9.08
C HIS A 52 -8.71 8.90 9.68
N GLU A 53 -9.73 8.12 9.28
CA GLU A 53 -9.85 6.72 9.70
C GLU A 53 -8.75 5.87 9.06
N LEU A 54 -8.46 6.11 7.77
CA LEU A 54 -7.33 5.49 7.09
C LEU A 54 -6.00 5.72 7.83
N TYR A 55 -5.75 6.97 8.25
CA TYR A 55 -4.58 7.30 9.06
C TYR A 55 -4.53 6.52 10.38
N HIS A 56 -5.64 6.42 11.10
CA HIS A 56 -5.70 5.68 12.37
C HIS A 56 -5.47 4.19 12.19
N ILE A 57 -6.02 3.59 11.13
CA ILE A 57 -5.77 2.18 10.81
C ILE A 57 -4.28 1.96 10.52
N ILE A 58 -3.68 2.81 9.67
CA ILE A 58 -2.25 2.72 9.35
C ILE A 58 -1.39 2.84 10.61
N GLN A 59 -1.72 3.76 11.52
CA GLN A 59 -1.02 3.86 12.80
C GLN A 59 -1.10 2.55 13.59
N ARG A 60 -2.30 1.96 13.70
CA ARG A 60 -2.48 0.69 14.43
C ARG A 60 -1.69 -0.46 13.81
N VAL A 61 -1.64 -0.54 12.49
CA VAL A 61 -0.81 -1.52 11.77
C VAL A 61 0.66 -1.34 12.12
N LEU A 62 1.18 -0.11 12.07
CA LEU A 62 2.58 0.18 12.41
C LEU A 62 2.90 -0.07 13.89
N GLU A 63 1.94 0.13 14.79
CA GLU A 63 2.07 -0.22 16.22
C GLU A 63 2.10 -1.74 16.44
N ALA A 64 1.29 -2.50 15.70
CA ALA A 64 1.26 -3.95 15.76
C ALA A 64 2.54 -4.60 15.19
N PHE A 65 3.19 -3.92 14.24
CA PHE A 65 4.42 -4.36 13.60
C PHE A 65 5.53 -3.31 13.70
N PRO A 66 6.18 -3.19 14.87
CA PRO A 66 7.31 -2.28 15.04
C PRO A 66 8.53 -2.67 14.20
N ASP A 67 8.61 -3.94 13.78
CA ASP A 67 9.59 -4.44 12.83
C ASP A 67 8.93 -4.62 11.45
N ARG A 68 9.44 -3.88 10.46
CA ARG A 68 8.93 -3.94 9.08
C ARG A 68 9.14 -5.31 8.45
N GLU A 69 10.20 -6.03 8.79
CA GLU A 69 10.48 -7.36 8.22
C GLU A 69 9.43 -8.40 8.66
N ALA A 70 8.74 -8.15 9.77
CA ALA A 70 7.66 -9.00 10.27
C ALA A 70 6.31 -8.77 9.54
N MET A 71 6.19 -7.70 8.75
CA MET A 71 4.96 -7.39 8.02
C MET A 71 4.91 -8.10 6.66
N GLU A 72 3.73 -8.57 6.28
CA GLU A 72 3.49 -9.02 4.92
C GLU A 72 3.81 -7.92 3.90
N THR A 73 4.29 -8.31 2.71
CA THR A 73 4.60 -7.35 1.65
C THR A 73 3.35 -6.57 1.24
N VAL A 74 2.18 -7.21 1.22
CA VAL A 74 0.89 -6.57 1.02
C VAL A 74 0.10 -6.66 2.32
N THR A 75 -0.32 -5.53 2.87
CA THR A 75 -1.18 -5.47 4.06
C THR A 75 -2.51 -4.82 3.70
N TYR A 76 -3.60 -5.50 4.00
CA TYR A 76 -4.95 -4.98 3.80
C TYR A 76 -5.31 -3.99 4.89
N ILE A 77 -5.69 -2.79 4.47
CA ILE A 77 -6.07 -1.68 5.34
C ILE A 77 -7.58 -1.64 5.43
N THR A 78 -8.12 -2.40 6.38
CA THR A 78 -9.56 -2.51 6.66
C THR A 78 -9.90 -1.99 8.06
N THR A 79 -11.18 -1.75 8.31
CA THR A 79 -11.68 -1.33 9.63
C THR A 79 -11.54 -2.41 10.70
N ASP A 80 -11.21 -3.65 10.35
CA ASP A 80 -10.97 -4.75 11.30
C ASP A 80 -9.76 -4.50 12.21
N TRP A 81 -8.91 -3.55 11.85
CA TRP A 81 -7.79 -3.09 12.67
C TRP A 81 -8.20 -2.18 13.85
N LEU A 82 -9.40 -1.58 13.82
CA LEU A 82 -9.86 -0.63 14.84
C LEU A 82 -10.37 -1.32 16.11
#